data_AF-R6HH01-F1
#
_entry.id   AF-R6HH01-F1
#
_cell.length_a   1.000
_cell.length_b   1.000
_cell.length_c   1.000
_cell.angle_alpha   90.00
_cell.angle_beta   90.00
_cell.angle_gamma   90.00
#
_symmetry.space_group_name_H-M   'P 1'
#
loop_
_entity.id
_entity.type
_entity.pdbx_description
1 polymer ?
#
loop_
_entity_poly.entity_id
_entity_poly.type
_entity_poly.pdbx_seq_one_letter_code
_entity_poly.pdbx_strand_id
1 'polypeptide(L)'
;MLIAAVIRNIGDFSKAYKIEGVGMDCIADISLVLYVTMAINSLKLYELINLALPLIVILIIQTLLMVAFAWGVYFLMFGKDYDSVMLAVGGIGFAMGATANGLANMQSLSDKYGFSPKAWMIVSLVGAFLIDFTNAIIITWMITL
;
A
#
# COMPACT_ATOMS: atom_id res chain seq x y z
N MET A 1 -7.19 10.91 5.54
CA MET A 1 -7.42 9.84 6.56
C MET A 1 -7.94 10.35 7.90
N LEU A 2 -7.35 11.39 8.50
CA LEU A 2 -7.80 11.93 9.80
C LEU A 2 -9.31 12.20 9.90
N ILE A 3 -9.89 12.90 8.92
CA ILE A 3 -11.33 13.18 8.88
C ILE A 3 -12.15 11.88 8.85
N ALA A 4 -11.76 10.91 8.02
CA ALA A 4 -12.44 9.62 7.92
C ALA A 4 -12.35 8.83 9.24
N ALA A 5 -11.19 8.85 9.92
CA ALA A 5 -11.00 8.21 11.22
C ALA A 5 -11.89 8.85 12.31
N VAL A 6 -11.98 10.19 12.33
CA VAL A 6 -12.86 10.93 13.26
C VAL A 6 -14.32 10.59 13.01
N ILE A 7 -14.78 10.64 11.75
CA ILE A 7 -16.15 10.29 11.38
C ILE A 7 -16.48 8.86 11.80
N ARG A 8 -15.59 7.90 11.48
CA ARG A 8 -15.78 6.49 11.82
C ARG A 8 -15.86 6.27 13.34
N ASN A 9 -14.95 6.87 14.10
CA ASN A 9 -14.90 6.72 15.55
C ASN A 9 -16.13 7.33 16.24
N ILE A 10 -16.59 8.51 15.79
CA ILE A 10 -17.83 9.14 16.30
C ILE A 10 -19.05 8.30 15.92
N GLY A 11 -19.11 7.78 14.70
CA GLY A 11 -20.19 6.89 14.25
C GLY A 11 -20.29 5.61 15.08
N ASP A 12 -19.16 4.96 15.32
CA ASP A 12 -19.08 3.72 16.09
C ASP A 12 -19.41 3.96 17.58
N PHE A 13 -19.01 5.11 18.15
CA PHE A 13 -19.32 5.48 19.53
C PHE A 13 -20.80 5.88 19.73
N SER A 14 -21.36 6.65 18.79
CA SER A 14 -22.74 7.15 18.87
C SER A 14 -23.80 6.13 18.44
N LYS A 15 -23.41 5.07 17.73
CA LYS A 15 -24.30 4.10 17.05
C LYS A 15 -25.33 4.78 16.12
N ALA A 16 -25.07 6.01 15.68
CA ALA A 16 -26.03 6.81 14.91
C ALA A 16 -26.31 6.25 13.51
N TYR A 17 -25.36 5.52 12.93
CA TYR A 17 -25.51 4.90 11.62
C TYR A 17 -24.69 3.60 11.55
N LYS A 18 -25.20 2.61 10.83
CA LYS A 18 -24.52 1.34 10.60
C LYS A 18 -23.92 1.37 9.21
N ILE A 19 -22.60 1.25 9.12
CA ILE A 19 -21.91 1.16 7.84
C ILE A 19 -22.07 -0.27 7.31
N GLU A 20 -22.61 -0.40 6.10
CA GLU A 20 -22.66 -1.66 5.39
C GLU A 20 -21.26 -2.00 4.83
N GLY A 21 -20.68 -3.12 5.28
CA GLY A 21 -19.34 -3.54 4.87
C GLY A 21 -19.26 -3.85 3.37
N VAL A 22 -20.23 -4.60 2.85
CA VAL A 22 -20.22 -5.05 1.45
C VAL A 22 -20.25 -3.87 0.46
N GLY A 23 -21.14 -2.90 0.68
CA GLY A 23 -21.15 -1.68 -0.12
C GLY A 23 -19.85 -0.87 -0.01
N MET A 24 -19.23 -0.80 1.17
CA MET A 24 -17.96 -0.10 1.37
C MET A 24 -16.79 -0.78 0.65
N ASP A 25 -16.72 -2.12 0.73
CA ASP A 25 -15.69 -2.90 0.04
C ASP A 25 -15.83 -2.75 -1.48
N CYS A 26 -17.06 -2.78 -2.01
CA CYS A 26 -17.32 -2.54 -3.43
C CYS A 26 -16.85 -1.14 -3.90
N ILE A 27 -17.14 -0.11 -3.11
CA ILE A 27 -16.66 1.26 -3.41
C ILE A 27 -15.13 1.33 -3.34
N ALA A 28 -14.51 0.66 -2.37
CA ALA A 28 -13.06 0.62 -2.23
C ALA A 28 -12.40 -0.04 -3.45
N ASP A 29 -12.91 -1.20 -3.89
CA ASP A 29 -12.40 -1.93 -5.06
C ASP A 29 -12.50 -1.09 -6.34
N ILE A 30 -13.67 -0.49 -6.59
CA ILE A 30 -13.87 0.40 -7.76
C ILE A 30 -12.91 1.59 -7.69
N SER A 31 -12.77 2.22 -6.52
CA SER A 31 -11.87 3.37 -6.33
C SER A 31 -10.42 3.00 -6.57
N LEU A 32 -9.99 1.82 -6.13
CA LEU A 32 -8.63 1.32 -6.31
C LEU A 32 -8.31 1.11 -7.79
N VAL A 33 -9.21 0.45 -8.52
CA VAL A 33 -9.05 0.22 -9.97
C VAL A 33 -9.00 1.54 -10.75
N LEU A 34 -9.88 2.49 -10.40
CA LEU A 34 -9.88 3.82 -11.02
C LEU A 34 -8.58 4.58 -10.73
N TYR A 35 -8.09 4.55 -9.48
CA TYR A 35 -6.82 5.18 -9.12
C TYR A 35 -5.65 4.64 -9.94
N VAL A 36 -5.50 3.32 -10.03
CA VAL A 36 -4.43 2.67 -10.81
C VAL A 36 -4.54 3.05 -12.29
N THR A 37 -5.75 3.06 -12.83
CA THR A 37 -5.99 3.43 -14.24
C THR A 37 -5.59 4.88 -14.52
N MET A 38 -5.94 5.82 -13.63
CA MET A 38 -5.55 7.23 -13.78
C MET A 38 -4.05 7.42 -13.67
N ALA A 39 -3.40 6.73 -12.73
CA ALA A 39 -1.95 6.82 -12.55
C ALA A 39 -1.19 6.42 -13.82
N ILE A 40 -1.59 5.33 -14.48
CA ILE A 40 -0.97 4.87 -15.73
C ILE A 40 -1.20 5.85 -16.86
N ASN A 41 -2.44 6.35 -17.04
CA ASN A 41 -2.76 7.30 -18.11
C ASN A 41 -2.06 8.66 -17.96
N SER A 42 -1.72 9.07 -16.74
CA SER A 42 -1.00 10.33 -16.48
C SER A 42 0.48 10.25 -16.81
N LEU A 43 1.05 9.07 -17.07
CA LEU A 43 2.47 8.91 -17.36
C LEU A 43 2.78 9.36 -18.79
N LYS A 44 3.48 10.49 -18.90
CA LYS A 44 3.99 11.00 -20.17
C LYS A 44 5.27 10.26 -20.59
N LEU A 45 5.11 9.02 -21.08
CA LEU A 45 6.21 8.15 -21.53
C LEU A 45 7.19 8.85 -22.48
N TYR A 46 6.70 9.78 -23.32
CA TYR A 46 7.54 10.53 -24.25
C TYR A 46 8.50 11.51 -23.55
N GLU A 47 8.12 12.11 -22.41
CA GLU A 47 8.99 13.02 -21.65
C GLU A 47 10.10 12.26 -20.92
N LEU A 48 9.89 10.97 -20.65
CA LEU A 48 10.81 10.12 -19.91
C LEU A 48 11.82 9.40 -20.81
N ILE A 49 11.73 9.49 -22.14
CA ILE A 49 12.61 8.74 -23.08
C ILE A 49 14.09 9.01 -22.81
N ASN A 50 14.46 10.27 -22.55
CA ASN A 50 15.85 10.65 -22.29
C ASN A 50 16.35 10.17 -20.91
N LEU A 51 15.43 9.82 -20.01
CA LEU A 51 15.72 9.29 -18.68
C LEU A 51 15.41 7.79 -18.57
N ALA A 52 14.96 7.14 -19.65
CA ALA A 52 14.50 5.75 -19.61
C ALA A 52 15.61 4.80 -19.13
N LEU A 53 16.84 4.98 -19.61
CA LEU A 53 17.97 4.14 -19.23
C LEU A 53 18.33 4.29 -17.73
N PRO A 54 18.53 5.51 -17.18
CA PRO A 54 18.65 5.71 -15.73
C PRO A 54 17.51 5.09 -14.91
N LEU A 55 16.26 5.27 -15.35
CA LEU A 55 15.09 4.76 -14.63
C LEU A 55 15.05 3.24 -14.58
N ILE A 56 15.39 2.56 -15.68
CA ILE A 56 15.48 1.10 -15.72
C ILE A 56 16.57 0.59 -14.77
N VAL A 57 17.74 1.24 -14.75
CA VAL A 57 18.83 0.84 -13.84
C VAL A 57 18.41 0.97 -12.38
N ILE A 58 17.80 2.10 -12.02
CA ILE A 58 17.27 2.34 -10.66
C ILE A 58 16.22 1.28 -10.31
N LEU A 59 15.28 1.00 -11.22
CA LEU A 59 14.23 0.02 -11.00
C LEU A 59 14.79 -1.38 -10.77
N ILE A 60 15.80 -1.80 -11.55
CA ILE A 60 16.45 -3.11 -11.39
C ILE A 60 17.13 -3.19 -10.01
N ILE A 61 17.94 -2.19 -9.66
CA ILE A 61 18.64 -2.17 -8.37
C ILE A 61 17.63 -2.17 -7.22
N GLN A 62 16.61 -1.31 -7.29
CA GLN A 62 15.54 -1.23 -6.30
C GLN A 62 14.80 -2.56 -6.16
N THR A 63 14.49 -3.23 -7.28
CA THR A 63 13.81 -4.53 -7.27
C THR A 63 14.67 -5.59 -6.60
N LEU A 64 15.96 -5.67 -6.93
CA LEU A 64 16.89 -6.62 -6.31
C LEU A 64 17.03 -6.40 -4.80
N LEU A 65 17.18 -5.13 -4.38
CA LEU A 65 17.24 -4.76 -2.97
C LEU A 65 15.94 -5.12 -2.25
N MET A 66 14.78 -4.88 -2.88
CA MET A 66 13.48 -5.22 -2.30
C MET A 66 13.26 -6.72 -2.17
N VAL A 67 13.71 -7.52 -3.15
CA VAL A 67 13.65 -8.98 -3.07
C VAL A 67 14.55 -9.48 -1.93
N ALA A 68 15.78 -8.96 -1.83
CA ALA A 68 16.68 -9.30 -0.74
C ALA A 68 16.11 -8.91 0.63
N PHE A 69 15.53 -7.71 0.74
CA PHE A 69 14.85 -7.23 1.94
C PHE A 69 13.67 -8.11 2.30
N ALA A 70 12.84 -8.48 1.32
CA ALA A 70 11.67 -9.31 1.57
C ALA A 70 12.05 -10.70 2.07
N TRP A 71 13.05 -11.35 1.47
CA TRP A 71 13.58 -12.63 1.96
C TRP A 71 14.24 -12.52 3.32
N GLY A 72 15.06 -11.49 3.56
CA GLY A 72 15.81 -11.33 4.79
C GLY A 72 14.97 -10.87 5.98
N VAL A 73 13.95 -10.05 5.76
CA VAL A 73 13.16 -9.42 6.84
C VAL A 73 11.80 -10.09 6.98
N TYR A 74 10.97 -10.10 5.92
CA TYR A 74 9.60 -10.63 6.07
C TYR A 74 9.61 -12.12 6.41
N PHE A 75 10.35 -12.94 5.67
CA PHE A 75 10.35 -14.38 5.90
C PHE A 75 11.16 -14.83 7.12
N LEU A 76 12.14 -14.03 7.56
CA LEU A 76 12.93 -14.33 8.76
C LEU A 76 12.20 -13.90 10.04
N MET A 77 11.56 -12.73 10.04
CA MET A 77 10.90 -12.18 11.23
C MET A 77 9.47 -12.69 11.43
N PHE A 78 8.72 -12.88 10.33
CA PHE A 78 7.30 -13.26 10.40
C PHE A 78 7.07 -14.74 10.05
N GLY A 79 8.10 -15.50 9.72
CA GLY A 79 7.99 -16.93 9.40
C GLY A 79 7.50 -17.21 7.98
N LYS A 80 7.07 -18.47 7.75
CA LYS A 80 6.75 -19.02 6.41
C LYS A 80 5.26 -19.36 6.24
N ASP A 81 4.39 -18.53 6.80
CA ASP A 81 2.94 -18.71 6.69
C ASP A 81 2.35 -17.81 5.60
N TYR A 82 1.12 -18.13 5.17
CA TYR A 82 0.40 -17.34 4.16
C TYR A 82 0.19 -15.89 4.58
N ASP A 83 -0.06 -15.63 5.87
CA ASP A 83 -0.17 -14.27 6.41
C ASP A 83 1.13 -13.49 6.18
N SER A 84 2.29 -14.12 6.36
CA SER A 84 3.62 -13.52 6.16
C SER A 84 3.92 -13.27 4.69
N VAL A 85 3.46 -14.17 3.80
CA VAL A 85 3.50 -13.95 2.34
C VAL A 85 2.65 -12.74 1.97
N MET A 86 1.43 -12.63 2.51
CA MET A 86 0.53 -11.53 2.21
C MET A 86 1.05 -10.19 2.76
N LEU A 87 1.71 -10.20 3.93
CA LEU A 87 2.45 -9.05 4.46
C LEU A 87 3.62 -8.65 3.54
N ALA A 88 4.39 -9.61 3.02
CA ALA A 88 5.49 -9.33 2.11
C ALA A 88 4.98 -8.76 0.77
N VAL A 89 3.89 -9.30 0.23
CA VAL A 89 3.26 -8.83 -1.02
C VAL A 89 2.77 -7.39 -0.87
N GLY A 90 2.07 -7.09 0.23
CA GLY A 90 1.64 -5.74 0.55
C GLY A 90 2.81 -4.79 0.77
N GLY A 91 3.82 -5.23 1.52
CA GLY A 91 5.03 -4.46 1.83
C GLY A 91 5.88 -4.13 0.61
N ILE A 92 6.09 -5.09 -0.30
CA ILE A 92 6.80 -4.86 -1.56
C ILE A 92 6.03 -3.87 -2.44
N GLY A 93 4.72 -4.07 -2.61
CA GLY A 93 3.90 -3.18 -3.43
C GLY A 93 3.86 -1.75 -2.89
N PHE A 94 3.80 -1.61 -1.56
CA PHE A 94 3.92 -0.33 -0.87
C PHE A 94 5.29 0.32 -1.09
N ALA A 95 6.38 -0.40 -0.83
CA ALA A 95 7.75 0.15 -0.90
C ALA A 95 8.22 0.49 -2.32
N MET A 96 7.69 -0.18 -3.35
CA MET A 96 8.01 0.10 -4.75
C MET A 96 7.10 1.16 -5.38
N GLY A 97 6.16 1.72 -4.64
CA GLY A 97 5.29 2.77 -5.16
C GLY A 97 4.52 3.46 -4.04
N ALA A 98 3.26 3.07 -3.88
CA ALA A 98 2.36 3.65 -2.89
C ALA A 98 1.48 2.58 -2.26
N THR A 99 0.77 2.96 -1.21
CA THR A 99 -0.14 2.07 -0.45
C THR A 99 -1.19 1.42 -1.34
N ALA A 100 -1.74 2.15 -2.31
CA ALA A 100 -2.68 1.60 -3.27
C ALA A 100 -2.09 0.42 -4.08
N ASN A 101 -0.81 0.46 -4.44
CA ASN A 101 -0.15 -0.63 -5.16
C ASN A 101 0.01 -1.87 -4.26
N GLY A 102 0.35 -1.67 -2.98
CA GLY A 102 0.39 -2.74 -1.99
C GLY A 102 -0.96 -3.45 -1.85
N LEU A 103 -2.03 -2.68 -1.68
CA LEU A 103 -3.39 -3.22 -1.57
C LEU A 103 -3.86 -3.91 -2.85
N ALA A 104 -3.54 -3.36 -4.03
CA ALA A 104 -3.86 -3.98 -5.31
C ALA A 104 -3.14 -5.34 -5.50
N ASN A 105 -1.87 -5.44 -5.10
CA ASN A 105 -1.12 -6.69 -5.13
C ASN A 105 -1.71 -7.73 -4.16
N MET A 106 -2.05 -7.30 -2.95
CA MET A 106 -2.71 -8.17 -1.96
C MET A 106 -4.07 -8.64 -2.43
N GLN A 107 -4.86 -7.77 -3.08
CA GLN A 107 -6.16 -8.13 -3.67
C GLN A 107 -5.98 -9.19 -4.75
N SER A 108 -5.08 -8.96 -5.72
CA SER A 108 -4.83 -9.90 -6.81
C SER A 108 -4.40 -11.30 -6.31
N LEU A 109 -3.64 -11.36 -5.21
CA LEU A 109 -3.26 -12.62 -4.60
C LEU A 109 -4.41 -13.24 -3.79
N SER A 110 -5.17 -12.42 -3.07
CA SER A 110 -6.32 -12.85 -2.26
C SER A 110 -7.42 -13.47 -3.13
N ASP A 111 -7.64 -12.95 -4.34
CA ASP A 111 -8.60 -13.50 -5.31
C ASP A 111 -8.25 -14.94 -5.74
N LYS A 112 -6.97 -15.33 -5.67
CA LYS A 112 -6.49 -16.66 -6.08
C LYS A 112 -6.32 -17.63 -4.92
N TYR A 113 -5.80 -17.16 -3.79
CA TYR A 113 -5.37 -18.02 -2.67
C TYR A 113 -6.15 -17.79 -1.38
N GLY A 114 -7.11 -16.86 -1.38
CA GLY A 114 -7.96 -16.55 -0.23
C GLY A 114 -7.50 -15.31 0.54
N PHE A 115 -8.44 -14.73 1.28
CA PHE A 115 -8.24 -13.48 2.01
C PHE A 115 -7.53 -13.69 3.36
N SER A 116 -6.57 -12.83 3.70
CA SER A 116 -5.94 -12.78 5.03
C SER A 116 -6.34 -11.50 5.77
N PRO A 117 -7.29 -11.56 6.73
CA PRO A 117 -7.73 -10.38 7.48
C PRO A 117 -6.61 -9.73 8.29
N LYS A 118 -5.70 -10.54 8.85
CA LYS A 118 -4.59 -10.04 9.67
C LYS A 118 -3.63 -9.19 8.83
N ALA A 119 -3.21 -9.71 7.68
CA ALA A 119 -2.27 -9.00 6.80
C ALA A 119 -2.91 -7.72 6.24
N TRP A 120 -4.17 -7.80 5.81
CA TRP A 120 -4.93 -6.63 5.33
C TRP A 120 -5.03 -5.52 6.37
N MET A 121 -5.34 -5.86 7.61
CA MET A 121 -5.42 -4.89 8.69
C MET A 121 -4.05 -4.22 8.95
N ILE A 122 -2.98 -5.02 9.04
CA ILE A 122 -1.64 -4.51 9.32
C ILE A 122 -1.15 -3.59 8.20
N VAL A 123 -1.17 -4.06 6.94
CA VAL A 123 -0.66 -3.30 5.80
C VAL A 123 -1.49 -2.03 5.57
N SER A 124 -2.82 -2.10 5.69
CA SER A 124 -3.66 -0.91 5.54
C SER A 124 -3.39 0.12 6.63
N LEU A 125 -3.25 -0.30 7.89
CA LEU A 125 -3.00 0.63 9.00
C LEU A 125 -1.62 1.28 8.89
N VAL A 126 -0.58 0.47 8.66
CA VAL A 126 0.80 0.95 8.57
C VAL A 126 1.00 1.80 7.31
N GLY A 127 0.58 1.25 6.17
CA GLY A 127 0.82 1.83 4.86
C GLY A 127 -0.08 3.01 4.53
N ALA A 128 -1.30 3.07 5.05
CA ALA A 128 -2.17 4.22 4.77
C ALA A 128 -2.01 5.30 5.86
N PHE A 129 -2.06 4.93 7.14
CA PHE A 129 -2.17 5.92 8.22
C PHE A 129 -0.83 6.28 8.88
N LEU A 130 -0.06 5.29 9.35
CA LEU A 130 1.16 5.57 10.12
C LEU A 130 2.27 6.17 9.27
N ILE A 131 2.31 5.83 7.98
CA ILE A 131 3.31 6.38 7.08
C ILE A 131 3.15 7.90 6.93
N ASP A 132 1.93 8.43 6.93
CA ASP A 132 1.69 9.87 6.76
C ASP A 132 2.37 10.68 7.87
N PHE A 133 2.28 10.22 9.13
CA PHE A 133 2.97 10.87 10.24
C PHE A 133 4.49 10.71 10.13
N THR A 134 4.95 9.51 9.80
CA THR A 134 6.38 9.21 9.69
C THR A 134 7.01 10.08 8.61
N ASN A 135 6.39 10.17 7.43
CA ASN A 135 6.81 11.02 6.34
C ASN A 135 6.76 12.50 6.72
N ALA A 136 5.68 12.96 7.35
CA ALA A 136 5.58 14.35 7.78
C ALA A 136 6.71 14.73 8.75
N ILE A 137 7.01 13.88 9.74
CA ILE A 137 8.07 14.11 10.71
C ILE A 137 9.44 14.09 10.03
N ILE A 138 9.75 13.04 9.26
CA ILE A 138 11.07 12.87 8.64
C ILE A 138 11.34 14.00 7.63
N ILE A 139 10.38 14.30 6.76
CA ILE A 139 10.55 15.35 5.74
C ILE A 139 10.71 16.73 6.41
N THR A 140 9.87 17.05 7.41
CA THR A 140 9.99 18.32 8.14
C THR A 140 11.35 18.44 8.83
N TRP A 141 11.81 17.36 9.45
CA TRP A 141 13.13 17.33 10.09
C TRP A 141 14.27 17.49 9.08
N MET A 142 14.22 16.80 7.95
CA MET A 142 15.22 16.92 6.88
C MET A 142 15.27 18.32 6.26
N ILE A 143 14.13 19.02 6.14
CA ILE A 143 14.06 20.40 5.64
C ILE A 143 14.64 21.40 6.66
N THR A 144 14.54 21.09 7.95
CA THR A 144 15.03 21.97 9.02
C THR A 144 16.52 21.77 9.30
N LEU A 145 17.13 20.73 8.73
CA LEU A 145 18.56 20.41 8.84
C LEU A 145 19.40 21.21 7.82
#